data_AF-A0A961B1D9-F1
#
_entry.id   AF-A0A961B1D9-F1
#
_cell.length_a   1.000
_cell.length_b   1.000
_cell.length_c   1.000
_cell.angle_alpha   90.00
_cell.angle_beta   90.00
_cell.angle_gamma   90.00
#
_symmetry.space_group_name_H-M   'P 1'
#
loop_
_entity.id
_entity.type
_entity.pdbx_description
1 polymer ?
#
loop_
_entity_poly.entity_id
_entity_poly.type
_entity_poly.pdbx_seq_one_letter_code
_entity_poly.pdbx_strand_id
1 'polypeptide(L)'
;MKMTMHIDEDLLDEVIREYGFASKTEAVERSLREMCRRSRLRRFLSEGLGLTPEEMIASTDPNYDPQTLRVAEPSPPYGSSDSR
;
A
#
# COMPACT_ATOMS: atom_id res chain seq x y z
N MET A 1 -17.05 -18.67 -10.40
CA MET A 1 -16.72 -20.11 -10.53
C MET A 1 -16.82 -20.74 -9.15
N LYS A 2 -17.47 -21.92 -9.00
CA LYS A 2 -17.51 -22.63 -7.71
C LYS A 2 -16.34 -23.62 -7.66
N MET A 3 -15.58 -23.61 -6.58
CA MET A 3 -14.47 -24.53 -6.32
C MET A 3 -14.56 -25.01 -4.87
N THR A 4 -14.11 -26.23 -4.61
CA THR A 4 -14.01 -26.78 -3.26
C THR A 4 -12.54 -26.86 -2.89
N MET A 5 -12.17 -26.29 -1.76
CA MET A 5 -10.81 -26.32 -1.22
C MET A 5 -10.87 -26.48 0.30
N HIS A 6 -9.83 -27.07 0.88
CA HIS A 6 -9.67 -27.14 2.32
C HIS A 6 -8.83 -25.97 2.79
N ILE A 7 -9.36 -25.18 3.73
CA ILE A 7 -8.71 -24.03 4.36
C ILE A 7 -8.80 -24.26 5.87
N ASP A 8 -7.75 -23.89 6.58
CA ASP A 8 -7.76 -23.81 8.05
C ASP A 8 -8.81 -22.78 8.50
N GLU A 9 -9.84 -23.23 9.22
CA GLU A 9 -10.97 -22.40 9.62
C GLU A 9 -10.58 -21.37 10.68
N ASP A 10 -9.68 -21.71 11.59
CA ASP A 10 -9.23 -20.80 12.65
C ASP A 10 -8.47 -19.62 12.03
N LEU A 11 -7.58 -19.92 11.07
CA LEU A 11 -6.86 -18.90 10.32
C LEU A 11 -7.81 -18.00 9.51
N LEU A 12 -8.82 -18.58 8.86
CA LEU A 12 -9.77 -17.83 8.07
C LEU A 12 -10.62 -16.88 8.94
N ASP A 13 -11.04 -17.36 10.11
CA ASP A 13 -11.81 -16.56 11.07
C ASP A 13 -10.96 -15.43 11.68
N GLU A 14 -9.68 -15.67 11.94
CA GLU A 14 -8.74 -14.61 12.33
C GLU A 14 -8.62 -13.52 11.26
N VAL A 15 -8.44 -13.92 9.98
CA VAL A 15 -8.36 -12.98 8.86
C VAL A 15 -9.66 -12.17 8.70
N ILE A 16 -10.81 -12.82 8.84
CA ILE A 16 -12.12 -12.13 8.80
C ILE A 16 -12.22 -11.11 9.91
N ARG A 17 -11.87 -11.48 11.15
CA ARG A 17 -11.96 -10.60 12.32
C ARG A 17 -11.00 -9.41 12.22
N GLU A 18 -9.74 -9.66 11.85
CA GLU A 18 -8.69 -8.64 11.82
C GLU A 18 -8.96 -7.58 10.75
N TYR A 19 -9.44 -8.00 9.59
CA TYR A 19 -9.65 -7.10 8.44
C TYR A 19 -11.11 -6.70 8.22
N GLY A 20 -12.03 -7.19 9.05
CA GLY A 20 -13.45 -6.84 9.03
C GLY A 20 -14.20 -7.30 7.78
N PHE A 21 -13.86 -8.46 7.22
CA PHE A 21 -14.52 -8.96 6.01
C PHE A 21 -15.94 -9.50 6.30
N ALA A 22 -16.87 -9.32 5.36
CA ALA A 22 -18.26 -9.73 5.55
C ALA A 22 -18.49 -11.22 5.30
N SER A 23 -17.55 -11.93 4.65
CA SER A 23 -17.70 -13.36 4.35
C SER A 23 -16.36 -14.08 4.12
N LYS A 24 -16.40 -15.42 4.23
CA LYS A 24 -15.28 -16.33 3.87
C LYS A 24 -14.80 -16.10 2.43
N THR A 25 -15.72 -15.94 1.48
CA THR A 25 -15.39 -15.68 0.07
C THR A 25 -14.66 -14.36 -0.10
N GLU A 26 -15.14 -13.29 0.54
CA GLU A 26 -14.50 -11.99 0.48
C GLU A 26 -13.09 -12.04 1.09
N ALA A 27 -12.94 -12.67 2.26
CA ALA A 27 -11.64 -12.80 2.90
C ALA A 27 -10.62 -13.51 2.01
N VAL A 28 -11.01 -14.60 1.35
CA VAL A 28 -10.14 -15.32 0.41
C VAL A 28 -9.81 -14.45 -0.81
N GLU A 29 -10.81 -13.81 -1.42
CA GLU A 29 -10.58 -12.94 -2.58
C GLU A 29 -9.60 -11.81 -2.25
N ARG A 30 -9.83 -11.10 -1.13
CA ARG A 30 -9.03 -9.95 -0.71
C ARG A 30 -7.62 -10.37 -0.35
N SER A 31 -7.46 -11.51 0.33
CA SER A 31 -6.15 -12.08 0.67
C SER A 31 -5.33 -12.41 -0.58
N LEU A 32 -5.92 -13.09 -1.57
CA LEU A 32 -5.23 -13.42 -2.83
C LEU A 32 -4.82 -12.17 -3.60
N ARG A 33 -5.71 -11.16 -3.68
CA ARG A 33 -5.40 -9.87 -4.31
C ARG A 33 -4.25 -9.17 -3.58
N GLU A 34 -4.24 -9.19 -2.25
CA GLU A 34 -3.20 -8.55 -1.45
C GLU A 34 -1.83 -9.24 -1.62
N MET A 35 -1.79 -10.57 -1.67
CA MET A 35 -0.55 -11.30 -1.95
C MET A 35 0.04 -10.92 -3.32
N CYS A 36 -0.81 -10.84 -4.34
CA CYS A 36 -0.40 -10.37 -5.67
C CYS A 36 0.07 -8.91 -5.65
N ARG A 37 -0.64 -8.02 -4.93
CA ARG A 37 -0.27 -6.61 -4.80
C ARG A 37 1.11 -6.45 -4.14
N ARG A 38 1.37 -7.19 -3.05
CA ARG A 38 2.67 -7.18 -2.35
C ARG A 38 3.80 -7.70 -3.24
N SER A 39 3.54 -8.76 -4.01
CA SER A 39 4.52 -9.28 -4.97
C SER A 39 4.90 -8.24 -6.04
N ARG A 40 3.90 -7.56 -6.61
CA ARG A 40 4.14 -6.46 -7.57
C ARG A 40 4.91 -5.30 -6.95
N LEU A 41 4.56 -4.91 -5.72
CA LEU A 41 5.26 -3.85 -5.00
C LEU A 41 6.74 -4.20 -4.81
N ARG A 42 7.06 -5.42 -4.35
CA ARG A 42 8.45 -5.86 -4.21
C ARG A 42 9.21 -5.76 -5.52
N ARG A 43 8.58 -6.16 -6.62
CA ARG A 43 9.17 -6.07 -7.96
C ARG A 43 9.47 -4.62 -8.36
N PHE A 44 8.53 -3.70 -8.14
CA PHE A 44 8.75 -2.28 -8.42
C PHE A 44 9.87 -1.69 -7.55
N LEU A 45 9.94 -2.08 -6.28
CA LEU A 45 10.99 -1.61 -5.37
C LEU A 45 12.37 -2.16 -5.76
N SER A 46 12.46 -3.36 -6.33
CA SER A 46 13.74 -3.94 -6.76
C SER A 46 14.18 -3.52 -8.16
N GLU A 47 13.26 -3.45 -9.12
CA GLU A 47 13.56 -3.16 -10.53
C GLU A 47 13.51 -1.66 -10.84
N GLY A 48 12.91 -0.86 -9.95
CA GLY A 48 12.61 0.54 -10.18
C GLY A 48 11.39 0.72 -11.08
N LEU A 49 11.07 1.98 -11.40
CA LEU A 49 9.92 2.34 -12.25
C LEU A 49 10.20 2.20 -13.74
N GLY A 50 11.42 1.82 -14.13
CA GLY A 50 11.85 1.77 -15.53
C GLY A 50 11.98 3.15 -16.19
N LEU A 51 12.00 4.22 -15.39
CA LEU A 51 12.12 5.60 -15.84
C LEU A 51 13.57 6.09 -15.69
N THR A 52 14.01 6.95 -16.61
CA THR A 52 15.24 7.74 -16.38
C THR A 52 15.01 8.82 -15.32
N PRO A 53 16.07 9.43 -14.76
CA PRO A 53 15.92 10.56 -13.84
C PRO A 53 15.08 11.72 -14.42
N GLU A 54 15.27 12.04 -15.70
CA GLU A 54 14.54 13.12 -16.38
C GLU A 54 13.06 12.79 -16.54
N GLU A 55 12.74 11.55 -16.92
CA GLU A 55 11.34 11.08 -17.03
C GLU A 55 10.66 11.05 -15.66
N MET A 56 11.40 10.68 -14.61
CA MET A 56 10.87 10.70 -13.25
C MET A 56 10.56 12.13 -12.80
N ILE A 57 11.42 13.10 -13.10
CA ILE A 57 11.14 14.53 -12.85
C ILE A 57 9.89 14.98 -13.63
N ALA A 58 9.82 14.64 -14.92
CA ALA A 58 8.70 15.00 -15.78
C ALA A 58 7.36 14.32 -15.41
N SER A 59 7.41 13.20 -14.69
CA SER A 59 6.21 12.49 -14.19
C SER A 59 5.51 13.20 -13.04
N THR A 60 6.19 14.14 -12.38
CA THR A 60 5.61 14.97 -11.32
C THR A 60 4.81 16.12 -11.94
N ASP A 61 3.67 16.49 -11.36
CA ASP A 61 2.89 17.64 -11.83
C ASP A 61 3.79 18.91 -11.80
N PRO A 62 3.95 19.65 -12.91
CA PRO A 62 4.79 20.85 -12.96
C PRO A 62 4.39 21.94 -11.96
N ASN A 63 3.13 21.96 -11.52
CA ASN A 63 2.62 22.90 -10.53
C ASN A 63 2.67 22.35 -9.10
N TYR A 64 3.28 21.18 -8.89
CA TYR A 64 3.48 20.61 -7.56
C TYR A 64 4.54 21.40 -6.79
N ASP A 65 4.10 22.34 -5.96
CA ASP A 65 4.96 23.08 -5.04
C ASP A 65 4.74 22.62 -3.58
N PRO A 66 5.65 21.80 -3.02
CA PRO A 66 5.55 21.34 -1.64
C PRO A 66 5.57 22.48 -0.61
N GLN A 67 6.22 23.61 -0.92
CA GLN A 67 6.32 24.74 0.01
C GLN A 67 4.98 25.44 0.14
N THR A 68 4.29 25.70 -0.98
CA THR A 68 2.93 26.23 -0.99
C THR A 68 1.94 25.31 -0.26
N LEU A 69 2.07 23.98 -0.42
CA LEU A 69 1.18 23.01 0.24
C LEU A 69 1.41 22.93 1.76
N ARG A 70 2.62 23.22 2.24
CA ARG A 70 2.99 23.13 3.67
C ARG A 70 2.86 24.45 4.44
N VAL A 71 2.38 25.53 3.82
CA VAL A 71 2.24 26.85 4.47
C VAL A 71 1.40 26.80 5.75
N ALA A 72 0.39 25.91 5.82
CA ALA A 72 -0.47 25.75 6.99
C ALA A 72 0.10 24.79 8.07
N GLU A 73 1.21 24.10 7.80
CA GLU A 73 1.80 23.16 8.74
C GLU A 73 2.82 23.87 9.63
N PRO A 74 2.73 23.73 10.97
CA PRO A 74 3.73 24.29 11.86
C PRO A 74 5.08 23.59 11.61
N SER A 75 6.13 24.37 11.34
CA SER A 75 7.47 23.82 11.15
C SER A 75 8.00 23.28 12.48
N PRO A 76 8.29 21.98 12.60
CA PRO A 76 8.90 21.45 13.80
C PRO A 76 10.33 22.00 13.97
N PRO A 77 10.80 22.21 15.22
CA PRO A 77 12.19 22.61 15.46
C PRO A 77 13.16 21.63 14.80
N TYR A 78 14.20 22.14 14.14
CA TYR A 78 15.24 21.30 13.54
C TYR A 78 15.77 20.30 14.58
N GLY A 79 15.71 19.00 14.25
CA GLY A 79 16.18 17.92 15.13
C GLY A 79 15.15 17.37 16.13
N SER A 80 13.90 17.84 16.14
CA SER A 80 12.85 17.17 16.91
C SER A 80 12.47 15.86 16.20
N SER A 81 12.89 14.72 16.74
CA SER A 81 12.30 13.43 16.36
C SER A 81 10.87 13.43 16.87
N ASP A 82 9.91 13.62 15.97
CA ASP A 82 8.50 13.33 16.27
C ASP A 82 8.39 11.80 16.32
N SER A 83 8.74 11.24 17.48
CA SER A 83 8.55 9.83 17.79
C SER A 83 7.07 9.61 18.08
N ARG A 84 6.31 9.33 17.03
CA ARG A 84 4.96 8.79 17.11
C ARG A 84 4.86 7.52 16.29
#